data_AF-A0A838YRU8-F1
#
_entry.id   AF-A0A838YRU8-F1
#
_cell.length_a   1.000
_cell.length_b   1.000
_cell.length_c   1.000
_cell.angle_alpha   90.00
_cell.angle_beta   90.00
_cell.angle_gamma   90.00
#
_symmetry.space_group_name_H-M   'P 1'
#
loop_
_entity.id
_entity.type
_entity.pdbx_description
1 polymer ?
#
loop_
_entity_poly.entity_id
_entity_poly.type
_entity_poly.pdbx_seq_one_letter_code
_entity_poly.pdbx_strand_id
1 'polypeptide(L)'
;MKRPVNINLLKIKLPLTALLSITHRLSGMFVFFIVLPLTAISLYYLAQSLESYEQFTGLVEANFSLKFLFLSCLIIFKYHIFTGVRHMLTDFHLISESLNASHRSSQITLMLFLIDSIVTVLVVL
;
A
#
# COMPACT_ATOMS: atom_id res chain seq x y z
N MET A 1 -3.11 -12.86 41.62
CA MET A 1 -3.71 -13.75 40.59
C MET A 1 -3.63 -13.09 39.22
N LYS A 2 -3.06 -13.76 38.21
CA LYS A 2 -3.05 -13.29 36.83
C LYS A 2 -4.28 -13.86 36.13
N ARG A 3 -5.26 -13.01 35.80
CA ARG A 3 -6.46 -13.44 35.07
C ARG A 3 -6.08 -13.83 33.64
N PRO A 4 -6.63 -14.93 33.09
CA PRO A 4 -6.38 -15.29 31.69
C PRO A 4 -7.04 -14.28 30.75
N VAL A 5 -6.36 -13.94 29.66
CA VAL A 5 -6.84 -13.00 28.63
C VAL A 5 -7.05 -13.77 27.32
N ASN A 6 -8.21 -13.63 26.70
CA ASN A 6 -8.54 -14.32 25.45
C ASN A 6 -8.08 -13.51 24.22
N ILE A 7 -6.83 -13.69 23.78
CA ILE A 7 -6.23 -13.02 22.60
C ILE A 7 -5.90 -14.03 21.50
N ASN A 8 -6.71 -15.08 21.35
CA ASN A 8 -6.50 -16.02 20.24
C ASN A 8 -7.08 -15.44 18.94
N LEU A 9 -6.23 -14.74 18.17
CA LEU A 9 -6.60 -14.09 16.91
C LEU A 9 -7.17 -15.06 15.87
N LEU A 10 -6.74 -16.32 15.88
CA LEU A 10 -7.25 -17.35 14.96
C LEU A 10 -8.73 -17.71 15.22
N LYS A 11 -9.26 -17.39 16.41
CA LYS A 11 -10.66 -17.60 16.77
C LYS A 11 -11.55 -16.38 16.48
N ILE A 12 -10.95 -15.21 16.22
CA ILE A 12 -11.68 -13.95 16.05
C ILE A 12 -11.90 -13.70 14.55
N LYS A 13 -13.18 -13.58 14.14
CA LYS A 13 -13.52 -13.19 12.77
C LYS A 13 -13.45 -11.68 12.62
N LEU A 14 -12.46 -11.19 11.90
CA LEU A 14 -12.30 -9.76 11.63
C LEU A 14 -13.22 -9.32 10.48
N PRO A 15 -14.03 -8.26 10.65
CA PRO A 15 -14.75 -7.66 9.53
C PRO A 15 -13.77 -7.03 8.54
N LEU A 16 -14.22 -6.83 7.30
CA LEU A 16 -13.41 -6.24 6.22
C LEU A 16 -12.81 -4.88 6.63
N THR A 17 -13.57 -4.07 7.38
CA THR A 17 -13.14 -2.77 7.90
C THR A 17 -11.90 -2.88 8.79
N ALA A 18 -11.87 -3.88 9.67
CA ALA A 18 -10.73 -4.16 10.55
C ALA A 18 -9.53 -4.69 9.77
N LEU A 19 -9.78 -5.54 8.76
CA LEU A 19 -8.72 -6.02 7.86
C LEU A 19 -8.05 -4.85 7.13
N LEU A 20 -8.83 -3.95 6.52
CA LEU A 20 -8.28 -2.76 5.85
C LEU A 20 -7.48 -1.86 6.80
N SER A 21 -7.88 -1.78 8.07
CA SER A 21 -7.15 -0.98 9.05
C SER A 21 -5.79 -1.59 9.38
N ILE A 22 -5.71 -2.91 9.63
CA ILE A 22 -4.42 -3.55 9.93
C ILE A 22 -3.49 -3.53 8.71
N THR A 23 -4.02 -3.78 7.51
CA THR A 23 -3.22 -3.72 6.29
C THR A 23 -2.77 -2.30 5.93
N HIS A 24 -3.56 -1.26 6.24
CA HIS A 24 -3.12 0.14 6.09
C HIS A 24 -1.93 0.46 7.02
N ARG A 25 -1.95 -0.06 8.26
CA ARG A 25 -0.82 0.10 9.19
C ARG A 25 0.42 -0.63 8.69
N LEU A 26 0.26 -1.86 8.22
CA LEU A 26 1.36 -2.64 7.65
C LEU A 26 1.92 -1.99 6.37
N SER A 27 1.06 -1.46 5.50
CA SER A 27 1.53 -0.75 4.31
C SER A 27 2.29 0.53 4.68
N GLY A 28 1.86 1.27 5.71
CA GLY A 28 2.60 2.43 6.21
C GLY A 28 3.99 2.06 6.73
N MET A 29 4.10 0.94 7.45
CA MET A 29 5.39 0.39 7.89
C MET A 29 6.28 0.05 6.69
N PHE A 30 5.75 -0.62 5.66
CA PHE A 30 6.53 -0.92 4.45
C PHE A 30 6.90 0.34 3.67
N VAL A 31 6.02 1.35 3.62
CA VAL A 31 6.32 2.64 2.99
C VAL A 31 7.51 3.28 3.69
N PHE A 32 7.51 3.32 5.02
CA PHE A 32 8.57 3.97 5.78
C PHE A 32 9.91 3.21 5.71
N PHE A 33 9.91 1.89 5.89
CA PHE A 33 11.15 1.11 6.00
C PHE A 33 11.70 0.61 4.67
N ILE A 34 10.87 0.48 3.63
CA ILE A 34 11.28 -0.11 2.34
C ILE A 34 11.11 0.91 1.22
N VAL A 35 9.89 1.40 0.98
CA VAL A 35 9.60 2.24 -0.19
C VAL A 35 10.39 3.55 -0.13
N LEU A 36 10.38 4.25 1.00
CA LEU A 36 11.01 5.56 1.14
C LEU A 36 12.55 5.49 0.99
N PRO A 37 13.28 4.59 1.67
CA PRO A 37 14.72 4.46 1.46
C PRO A 37 15.07 4.02 0.04
N LEU A 38 14.36 3.03 -0.51
CA LEU A 38 14.61 2.52 -1.86
C LEU A 38 14.43 3.61 -2.91
N THR A 39 13.34 4.37 -2.83
CA THR A 39 13.05 5.47 -3.75
C THR A 39 14.05 6.62 -3.58
N ALA A 40 14.42 6.98 -2.34
CA ALA A 40 15.43 8.02 -2.10
C ALA A 40 16.79 7.67 -2.72
N ILE A 41 17.26 6.43 -2.53
CA ILE A 41 18.52 5.94 -3.13
C ILE A 41 18.41 5.93 -4.66
N SER A 42 17.30 5.43 -5.20
CA SER A 42 17.08 5.37 -6.65
C SER A 42 17.07 6.77 -7.27
N LEU A 43 16.37 7.72 -6.65
CA LEU A 43 16.33 9.12 -7.09
C LEU A 43 17.71 9.78 -7.01
N TYR A 44 18.50 9.48 -5.98
CA TYR A 44 19.88 9.95 -5.89
C TYR A 44 20.72 9.50 -7.09
N TYR A 45 20.66 8.22 -7.47
CA TYR A 45 21.37 7.72 -8.66
C TYR A 45 20.84 8.32 -9.96
N LEU A 46 19.51 8.37 -10.11
CA LEU A 46 18.86 8.94 -11.30
C LEU A 46 19.22 10.42 -11.52
N ALA A 47 19.51 11.17 -10.45
CA ALA A 47 19.79 12.60 -10.51
C ALA A 47 21.26 12.96 -10.79
N GLN A 48 22.19 11.99 -10.81
CA GLN A 48 23.62 12.33 -10.92
C GLN A 48 24.04 12.79 -12.32
N SER A 49 23.61 12.08 -13.37
CA SER A 49 23.95 12.38 -14.75
C SER A 49 23.02 11.63 -15.70
N LEU A 50 23.03 12.03 -16.99
CA LEU A 50 22.30 11.31 -18.03
C LEU A 50 22.76 9.85 -18.15
N GLU A 51 24.07 9.62 -18.07
CA GLU A 51 24.65 8.28 -18.11
C GLU A 51 24.15 7.40 -16.94
N SER A 52 24.13 7.94 -15.72
CA SER A 52 23.60 7.24 -14.54
C SER A 52 22.11 6.91 -14.69
N TYR A 53 21.34 7.84 -15.27
CA TYR A 53 19.92 7.62 -15.58
C TYR A 53 19.71 6.46 -16.57
N GLU A 54 20.45 6.46 -17.68
CA GLU A 54 20.34 5.42 -18.71
C GLU A 54 20.80 4.05 -18.18
N GLN A 55 21.88 4.00 -17.41
CA GLN A 55 22.36 2.76 -16.79
C GLN A 55 21.34 2.20 -15.80
N PHE A 56 20.77 3.04 -14.92
CA PHE A 56 19.81 2.60 -13.92
C PHE A 56 18.50 2.13 -14.56
N THR A 57 17.95 2.90 -15.50
CA THR A 57 16.71 2.52 -16.19
C THR A 57 16.91 1.26 -17.05
N GLY A 58 18.04 1.14 -17.74
CA GLY A 58 18.42 -0.08 -18.46
C GLY A 58 18.54 -1.31 -17.55
N LEU A 59 19.10 -1.15 -16.34
CA LEU A 59 19.19 -2.23 -15.35
C LEU A 59 17.81 -2.68 -14.86
N VAL A 60 16.91 -1.73 -14.57
CA VAL A 60 15.54 -2.04 -14.14
C VAL A 60 14.76 -2.75 -15.24
N GLU A 61 14.86 -2.31 -16.49
CA GLU A 61 14.18 -2.95 -17.62
C GLU A 61 14.74 -4.34 -17.94
N ALA A 62 16.06 -4.53 -17.86
CA ALA A 62 16.70 -5.81 -18.15
C ALA A 62 16.47 -6.87 -17.05
N ASN A 63 16.19 -6.45 -15.80
CA ASN A 63 16.06 -7.35 -14.66
C ASN A 63 14.62 -7.40 -14.13
N PHE A 64 13.91 -8.47 -14.49
CA PHE A 64 12.53 -8.71 -14.06
C PHE A 64 12.35 -8.65 -12.53
N SER A 65 13.30 -9.16 -11.75
CA SER A 65 13.18 -9.16 -10.28
C SER A 65 13.27 -7.75 -9.71
N LEU A 66 14.14 -6.91 -10.28
CA LEU A 66 14.28 -5.51 -9.89
C LEU A 66 13.05 -4.71 -10.30
N LYS A 67 12.56 -4.92 -11.53
CA LYS A 67 11.30 -4.34 -12.02
C LYS A 67 10.12 -4.70 -11.13
N PHE A 68 10.01 -5.98 -10.76
CA PHE A 68 8.97 -6.47 -9.86
C PHE A 68 9.07 -5.89 -8.44
N LEU A 69 10.29 -5.65 -7.93
CA LEU A 69 10.50 -4.99 -6.64
C LEU A 69 9.96 -3.55 -6.66
N PHE A 70 10.28 -2.76 -7.68
CA PHE A 70 9.77 -1.39 -7.84
C PHE A 70 8.25 -1.37 -8.04
N LEU A 71 7.72 -2.29 -8.84
CA LEU A 71 6.27 -2.46 -9.03
C LEU A 71 5.57 -2.78 -7.70
N SER A 72 6.12 -3.69 -6.90
CA SER A 72 5.58 -4.05 -5.58
C SER A 72 5.59 -2.85 -4.64
N CYS A 73 6.68 -2.07 -4.62
CA CYS A 73 6.78 -0.84 -3.83
C CYS A 73 5.72 0.19 -4.24
N LEU A 74 5.50 0.37 -5.54
CA LEU A 74 4.48 1.26 -6.07
C LEU A 74 3.07 0.82 -5.65
N ILE A 75 2.74 -0.46 -5.76
CA ILE A 75 1.44 -1.01 -5.36
C ILE A 75 1.21 -0.82 -3.85
N ILE A 76 2.22 -1.09 -3.01
CA ILE A 76 2.14 -0.89 -1.55
C ILE A 76 1.87 0.59 -1.22
N PHE A 77 2.59 1.51 -1.88
CA PHE A 77 2.40 2.94 -1.68
C PHE A 77 0.98 3.37 -2.08
N LYS A 78 0.50 2.97 -3.25
CA LYS A 78 -0.86 3.26 -3.71
C LYS A 78 -1.90 2.70 -2.75
N TYR A 79 -1.76 1.45 -2.30
CA TYR A 79 -2.66 0.85 -1.31
C TYR A 79 -2.77 1.71 -0.04
N HIS A 80 -1.63 2.17 0.48
CA HIS A 80 -1.56 3.04 1.65
C HIS A 80 -2.32 4.35 1.41
N ILE A 81 -2.16 4.97 0.24
CA ILE A 81 -2.88 6.19 -0.13
C ILE A 81 -4.39 5.95 -0.24
N PHE A 82 -4.85 4.93 -0.97
CA PHE A 82 -6.28 4.63 -1.11
C PHE A 82 -6.97 4.41 0.24
N THR A 83 -6.34 3.62 1.12
CA THR A 83 -6.86 3.35 2.45
C THR A 83 -6.75 4.57 3.37
N GLY A 84 -5.70 5.38 3.26
CA GLY A 84 -5.52 6.64 3.99
C GLY A 84 -6.55 7.70 3.61
N VAL A 85 -6.81 7.88 2.31
CA VAL A 85 -7.87 8.78 1.82
C VAL A 85 -9.23 8.36 2.38
N ARG A 86 -9.55 7.06 2.39
CA ARG A 86 -10.78 6.56 3.03
C ARG A 86 -10.86 6.98 4.49
N HIS A 87 -9.75 6.86 5.25
CA HIS A 87 -9.69 7.28 6.65
C HIS A 87 -9.96 8.79 6.79
N MET A 88 -9.29 9.62 5.99
CA MET A 88 -9.52 11.07 6.00
C MET A 88 -10.97 11.43 5.67
N LEU A 89 -11.60 10.76 4.70
CA LEU A 89 -13.02 10.98 4.35
C LEU A 89 -13.96 10.62 5.51
N THR A 90 -13.63 9.59 6.32
CA THR A 90 -14.37 9.28 7.55
C THR A 90 -14.13 10.35 8.62
N ASP A 91 -12.88 10.79 8.82
CA ASP A 91 -12.54 11.81 9.83
C ASP A 91 -13.20 13.17 9.53
N PHE A 92 -13.35 13.52 8.26
CA PHE A 92 -14.10 14.71 7.81
C PHE A 92 -15.61 14.50 7.77
N HIS A 93 -16.13 13.37 8.26
CA HIS A 93 -17.55 13.03 8.29
C HIS A 93 -18.23 13.00 6.91
N LEU A 94 -17.44 12.91 5.82
CA LEU A 94 -17.94 12.75 4.46
C LEU A 94 -18.47 11.32 4.23
N ILE A 95 -17.96 10.36 4.99
CA ILE A 95 -18.48 9.00 5.09
C ILE A 95 -19.11 8.84 6.48
N SER A 96 -20.39 8.48 6.55
CA SER A 96 -21.05 8.25 7.83
C SER A 96 -20.38 7.13 8.63
N GLU A 97 -20.35 7.24 9.95
CA GLU A 97 -19.72 6.26 10.85
C GLU A 97 -20.57 4.99 11.10
N SER A 98 -21.68 4.81 10.37
CA SER A 98 -22.49 3.61 10.49
C SER A 98 -21.73 2.35 10.03
N LEU A 99 -22.01 1.20 10.65
CA LEU A 99 -21.41 -0.08 10.28
C LEU A 99 -21.58 -0.39 8.78
N ASN A 100 -22.76 -0.14 8.23
CA ASN A 100 -23.06 -0.38 6.82
C ASN A 100 -22.25 0.53 5.90
N ALA A 101 -22.12 1.82 6.22
CA ALA A 101 -21.32 2.75 5.43
C ALA A 101 -19.82 2.47 5.54
N SER A 102 -19.32 2.09 6.73
CA SER A 102 -17.94 1.67 6.94
C SER A 102 -17.60 0.40 6.12
N HIS A 103 -18.52 -0.56 6.08
CA HIS A 103 -18.36 -1.76 5.27
C HIS A 103 -18.37 -1.44 3.77
N ARG A 104 -19.36 -0.66 3.30
CA ARG A 104 -19.49 -0.29 1.88
C ARG A 104 -18.30 0.53 1.40
N SER A 105 -17.84 1.52 2.18
CA SER A 105 -16.65 2.31 1.85
C SER A 105 -15.40 1.42 1.76
N SER A 106 -15.24 0.44 2.66
CA SER A 106 -14.13 -0.52 2.60
C SER A 106 -14.15 -1.35 1.31
N GLN A 107 -15.33 -1.80 0.87
CA GLN A 107 -15.48 -2.53 -0.40
C GLN A 107 -15.16 -1.65 -1.61
N ILE A 108 -15.65 -0.41 -1.64
CA ILE A 108 -15.40 0.55 -2.73
C ILE A 108 -13.91 0.87 -2.81
N THR A 109 -13.26 1.19 -1.68
CA THR A 109 -11.82 1.46 -1.64
C THR A 109 -11.02 0.28 -2.18
N LEU A 110 -11.37 -0.96 -1.79
CA LEU A 110 -10.69 -2.15 -2.27
C LEU A 110 -10.89 -2.36 -3.77
N MET A 111 -12.11 -2.18 -4.30
CA MET A 111 -12.36 -2.28 -5.73
C MET A 111 -11.58 -1.26 -6.55
N LEU A 112 -11.57 0.01 -6.12
CA LEU A 112 -10.81 1.06 -6.80
C LEU A 112 -9.32 0.77 -6.80
N PHE A 113 -8.78 0.33 -5.65
CA PHE A 113 -7.38 -0.07 -5.54
C PHE A 113 -7.04 -1.27 -6.45
N LEU A 114 -7.92 -2.27 -6.55
CA LEU A 114 -7.68 -3.45 -7.41
C LEU A 114 -7.67 -3.05 -8.88
N ILE A 115 -8.60 -2.20 -9.31
CA ILE A 115 -8.64 -1.68 -10.69
C ILE A 115 -7.35 -0.90 -10.99
N ASP A 116 -6.96 0.04 -10.13
CA ASP A 116 -5.71 0.79 -10.29
C ASP A 116 -4.47 -0.12 -10.27
N SER A 117 -4.44 -1.14 -9.41
CA SER A 117 -3.33 -2.10 -9.35
C SER A 117 -3.20 -2.88 -10.65
N ILE A 118 -4.31 -3.36 -11.22
CA ILE A 118 -4.32 -4.06 -12.50
C ILE A 118 -3.79 -3.14 -13.61
N VAL A 119 -4.30 -1.90 -13.69
CA VAL A 119 -3.82 -0.92 -14.67
C VAL A 119 -2.32 -0.65 -14.48
N THR A 120 -1.85 -0.53 -13.24
CA THR A 120 -0.43 -0.31 -12.94
C THR A 120 0.43 -1.46 -13.42
N VAL A 121 0.01 -2.71 -13.17
CA VAL A 121 0.72 -3.90 -13.63
C VAL A 121 0.78 -3.92 -15.16
N LEU A 122 -0.33 -3.63 -15.84
CA LEU A 122 -0.41 -3.61 -17.31
C LEU A 122 0.42 -2.51 -17.97
N VAL A 123 0.64 -1.38 -17.28
CA VAL A 123 1.45 -0.27 -17.80
C VAL A 123 2.93 -0.50 -17.57
N VAL A 124 3.29 -1.14 -16.45
CA VAL A 124 4.69 -1.33 -16.06
C VAL A 124 5.30 -2.58 -16.70
N LEU A 125 4.57 -3.70 -16.75
CA LEU A 125 5.04 -4.96 -17.33
C LEU A 125 4.71 -5.04 -18.81
#